data_AF-A0AAQ3JL43-F1
#
_entry.id   AF-A0AAQ3JL43-F1
#
_cell.length_a   1.000
_cell.length_b   1.000
_cell.length_c   1.000
_cell.angle_alpha   90.00
_cell.angle_beta   90.00
_cell.angle_gamma   90.00
#
_symmetry.space_group_name_H-M   'P 1'
#
loop_
_entity.id
_entity.type
_entity.pdbx_description
1 polymer ?
#
loop_
_entity_poly.entity_id
_entity_poly.type
_entity_poly.pdbx_seq_one_letter_code
_entity_poly.pdbx_strand_id
1 'polypeptide(L)'
;MDSAGGGPGSEGPHDVLSPQSLSALGEGISLVFSRWTALQMAVENGWGGRDSRLKYEELASTIVSWFSQSKDLLYIDDLENMLDDSMQDVFNTEITDGSIEEVAEQLMIMYEDCLKGNYESIQKLRLTPTISSVSRSKQVVLDESEDEEASEMMVDEPKPTEMSAQMPKVKQVPDEDGWSTVTSRKNRNRK
;
A
#
# COMPACT_ATOMS: atom_id res chain seq x y z
N MET A 1 9.32 39.99 -56.32
CA MET A 1 9.99 38.71 -56.06
C MET A 1 10.34 38.67 -54.58
N ASP A 2 9.26 38.61 -53.83
CA ASP A 2 9.14 38.08 -52.49
C ASP A 2 9.77 36.68 -52.43
N SER A 3 10.63 36.44 -51.45
CA SER A 3 11.04 35.10 -51.05
C SER A 3 10.86 35.03 -49.56
N ALA A 4 9.73 34.46 -49.19
CA ALA A 4 9.35 34.15 -47.82
C ALA A 4 10.39 33.22 -47.22
N GLY A 5 11.12 33.71 -46.23
CA GLY A 5 11.85 32.87 -45.30
C GLY A 5 10.83 32.14 -44.42
N GLY A 6 10.76 30.82 -44.58
CA GLY A 6 10.10 29.95 -43.61
C GLY A 6 10.83 30.04 -42.28
N GLY A 7 10.20 30.68 -41.30
CA GLY A 7 10.61 30.57 -39.90
C GLY A 7 10.37 29.14 -39.42
N PRO A 8 11.21 28.59 -38.53
CA PRO A 8 10.91 27.34 -37.85
C PRO A 8 9.61 27.55 -37.08
N GLY A 9 8.60 26.74 -37.39
CA GLY A 9 7.37 26.67 -36.62
C GLY A 9 7.73 26.40 -35.18
N SER A 10 7.40 27.34 -34.31
CA SER A 10 7.42 27.18 -32.87
C SER A 10 6.37 26.14 -32.51
N GLU A 11 6.76 24.86 -32.49
CA GLU A 11 6.04 23.86 -31.71
C GLU A 11 5.99 24.38 -30.27
N GLY A 12 4.77 24.54 -29.75
CA GLY A 12 4.57 25.01 -28.38
C GLY A 12 5.23 24.07 -27.37
N PRO A 13 5.42 24.50 -26.11
CA PRO A 13 5.90 23.61 -25.07
C PRO A 13 4.79 22.58 -24.81
N HIS A 14 4.88 21.45 -25.52
CA HIS A 14 4.25 20.23 -25.07
C HIS A 14 4.89 19.91 -23.72
N ASP A 15 4.06 19.74 -22.71
CA ASP A 15 4.39 19.59 -21.29
C ASP A 15 5.09 18.25 -21.04
N VAL A 16 6.26 18.07 -21.67
CA VAL A 16 7.05 16.86 -21.61
C VAL A 16 8.00 17.01 -20.44
N LEU A 17 7.92 16.08 -19.50
CA LEU A 17 8.83 16.01 -18.37
C LEU A 17 10.29 16.01 -18.84
N SER A 18 11.10 16.87 -18.22
CA SER A 18 12.56 16.83 -18.42
C SER A 18 13.11 15.46 -17.99
N PRO A 19 14.26 15.00 -18.52
CA PRO A 19 14.87 13.74 -18.09
C PRO A 19 15.21 13.72 -16.59
N GLN A 20 15.47 14.89 -16.01
CA GLN A 20 15.68 15.06 -14.57
C GLN A 20 14.38 14.83 -13.80
N SER A 21 13.27 15.43 -14.26
CA SER A 21 11.95 15.23 -13.67
C SER A 21 11.48 13.79 -13.79
N LEU A 22 11.74 13.10 -14.90
CA LEU A 22 11.43 11.68 -15.07
C LEU A 22 12.21 10.80 -14.08
N SER A 23 13.50 11.09 -13.88
CA SER A 23 14.30 10.36 -12.89
C SER A 23 13.77 10.57 -11.47
N ALA A 24 13.38 11.81 -11.14
CA ALA A 24 12.81 12.13 -9.83
C ALA A 24 11.44 11.48 -9.65
N LEU A 25 10.59 11.48 -10.68
CA LEU A 25 9.29 10.82 -10.69
C LEU A 25 9.42 9.31 -10.47
N GLY A 26 10.37 8.65 -11.15
CA GLY A 26 10.62 7.22 -10.97
C GLY A 26 11.11 6.87 -9.55
N GLU A 27 11.95 7.72 -8.96
CA GLU A 27 12.34 7.59 -7.55
C GLU A 27 11.11 7.75 -6.64
N GLY A 28 10.29 8.77 -6.89
CA GLY A 28 9.06 9.03 -6.15
C GLY A 28 8.05 7.89 -6.23
N ILE A 29 7.80 7.34 -7.42
CA ILE A 29 6.92 6.18 -7.63
C ILE A 29 7.42 4.99 -6.81
N SER A 30 8.74 4.73 -6.86
CA SER A 30 9.35 3.66 -6.08
C SER A 30 9.17 3.86 -4.57
N LEU A 31 9.22 5.11 -4.08
CA LEU A 31 8.98 5.45 -2.68
C LEU A 31 7.50 5.27 -2.29
N VAL A 32 6.56 5.72 -3.13
CA VAL A 32 5.12 5.55 -2.90
C VAL A 32 4.77 4.06 -2.86
N PHE A 33 5.26 3.27 -3.81
CA PHE A 33 5.05 1.83 -3.84
C PHE A 33 5.66 1.11 -2.64
N SER A 34 6.81 1.57 -2.13
CA SER A 34 7.40 1.02 -0.91
C SER A 34 6.58 1.28 0.36
N ARG A 35 5.69 2.29 0.33
CA ARG A 35 4.76 2.64 1.41
C ARG A 35 3.42 1.95 1.28
N TRP A 36 3.07 1.55 0.07
CA TRP A 36 1.82 0.85 -0.19
C TRP A 36 1.88 -0.55 0.42
N THR A 37 1.25 -0.69 1.58
CA THR A 37 1.30 -1.91 2.40
C THR A 37 0.77 -3.12 1.65
N ALA A 38 -0.29 -2.97 0.85
CA ALA A 38 -0.85 -4.04 0.06
C ALA A 38 0.17 -4.59 -0.96
N LEU A 39 0.86 -3.70 -1.68
CA LEU A 39 1.91 -4.08 -2.64
C LEU A 39 3.09 -4.76 -1.94
N GLN A 40 3.53 -4.21 -0.82
CA GLN A 40 4.65 -4.76 -0.06
C GLN A 40 4.31 -6.15 0.50
N MET A 41 3.11 -6.34 1.04
CA MET A 41 2.62 -7.64 1.45
C MET A 41 2.53 -8.62 0.28
N ALA A 42 2.05 -8.18 -0.90
CA ALA A 42 1.97 -9.03 -2.07
C ALA A 42 3.35 -9.51 -2.55
N VAL A 43 4.36 -8.65 -2.47
CA VAL A 43 5.75 -8.99 -2.81
C VAL A 43 6.37 -9.91 -1.77
N GLU A 44 6.24 -9.58 -0.48
CA GLU A 44 6.84 -10.34 0.64
C GLU A 44 6.25 -11.75 0.77
N ASN A 45 4.93 -11.88 0.55
CA ASN A 45 4.26 -13.17 0.57
C ASN A 45 4.36 -13.94 -0.77
N GLY A 46 5.00 -13.35 -1.79
CA GLY A 46 5.18 -13.99 -3.09
C GLY A 46 3.89 -14.26 -3.85
N TRP A 47 2.87 -13.42 -3.69
CA TRP A 47 1.57 -13.59 -4.34
C TRP A 47 1.66 -13.50 -5.88
N GLY A 48 2.67 -12.77 -6.37
CA GLY A 48 3.04 -12.74 -7.79
C GLY A 48 3.97 -13.88 -8.25
N GLY A 49 4.28 -14.86 -7.41
CA GLY A 49 5.17 -15.99 -7.71
C GLY A 49 6.65 -15.71 -7.40
N ARG A 50 7.55 -16.51 -7.99
CA ARG A 50 9.01 -16.43 -7.72
C ARG A 50 9.63 -15.09 -8.12
N ASP A 51 9.01 -14.44 -9.09
CA ASP A 51 9.46 -13.19 -9.68
C ASP A 51 8.66 -11.98 -9.17
N SER A 52 7.97 -12.10 -8.03
CA SER A 52 7.20 -11.00 -7.41
C SER A 52 7.98 -9.69 -7.29
N ARG A 53 9.28 -9.77 -6.99
CA ARG A 53 10.15 -8.58 -6.92
C ARG A 53 10.41 -7.95 -8.28
N LEU A 54 10.61 -8.76 -9.32
CA LEU A 54 10.79 -8.25 -10.69
C LEU A 54 9.49 -7.61 -11.18
N LYS A 55 8.35 -8.25 -10.92
CA LYS A 55 7.02 -7.72 -11.23
C LYS A 55 6.74 -6.37 -10.58
N TYR A 56 7.19 -6.16 -9.34
CA TYR A 56 7.14 -4.85 -8.67
C TYR A 56 7.94 -3.78 -9.44
N GLU A 57 9.16 -4.11 -9.88
CA GLU A 57 10.02 -3.18 -10.62
C GLU A 57 9.46 -2.90 -12.03
N GLU A 58 8.86 -3.91 -12.67
CA GLU A 58 8.16 -3.76 -13.96
C GLU A 58 6.92 -2.87 -13.82
N LEU A 59 6.13 -3.03 -12.75
CA LEU A 59 4.98 -2.16 -12.47
C LEU A 59 5.45 -0.70 -12.33
N ALA A 60 6.45 -0.45 -11.49
CA ALA A 60 7.01 0.90 -11.31
C ALA A 60 7.49 1.50 -12.64
N SER A 61 8.20 0.71 -13.45
CA SER A 61 8.69 1.14 -14.76
C SER A 61 7.55 1.41 -15.75
N THR A 62 6.49 0.61 -15.70
CA THR A 62 5.29 0.77 -16.53
C THR A 62 4.58 2.07 -16.21
N ILE A 63 4.38 2.39 -14.93
CA ILE A 63 3.79 3.65 -14.50
C ILE A 63 4.65 4.86 -14.93
N VAL A 64 5.97 4.80 -14.73
CA VAL A 64 6.89 5.86 -15.21
C VAL A 64 6.75 6.06 -16.72
N SER A 65 6.71 4.95 -17.47
CA SER A 65 6.59 4.98 -18.92
C SER A 65 5.25 5.56 -19.36
N TRP A 66 4.17 5.24 -18.65
CA TRP A 66 2.84 5.80 -18.89
C TRP A 66 2.86 7.32 -18.71
N PHE A 67 3.37 7.82 -17.57
CA PHE A 67 3.53 9.26 -17.34
C PHE A 67 4.41 9.94 -18.39
N SER A 68 5.44 9.27 -18.92
CA SER A 68 6.32 9.83 -19.94
C SER A 68 5.72 9.84 -21.34
N GLN A 69 4.82 8.91 -21.65
CA GLN A 69 4.24 8.75 -22.99
C GLN A 69 2.94 9.54 -23.16
N SER A 70 2.25 9.82 -22.07
CA SER A 70 0.99 10.57 -22.09
C SER A 70 1.22 12.03 -22.47
N LYS A 71 0.71 12.38 -23.65
CA LYS A 71 0.72 13.75 -24.20
C LYS A 71 -0.61 14.49 -23.98
N ASP A 72 -1.60 13.77 -23.46
CA ASP A 72 -2.97 14.21 -23.23
C ASP A 72 -3.29 14.25 -21.73
N LEU A 73 -4.50 14.72 -21.39
CA LEU A 73 -4.99 14.75 -20.01
C LEU A 73 -4.92 13.36 -19.38
N LEU A 74 -4.10 13.23 -18.35
CA LEU A 74 -4.05 12.04 -17.52
C LEU A 74 -5.27 12.02 -16.60
N TYR A 75 -6.07 10.96 -16.70
CA TYR A 75 -7.18 10.74 -15.79
C TYR A 75 -6.72 9.83 -14.66
N ILE A 76 -7.15 10.16 -13.44
CA ILE A 76 -6.87 9.34 -12.27
C ILE A 76 -7.50 7.96 -12.39
N ASP A 77 -8.72 7.87 -12.95
CA ASP A 77 -9.41 6.61 -13.18
C ASP A 77 -8.58 5.62 -14.03
N ASP A 78 -7.84 6.11 -15.04
CA ASP A 78 -6.97 5.24 -15.86
C ASP A 78 -5.80 4.68 -15.05
N LEU A 79 -5.25 5.48 -14.13
CA LEU A 79 -4.17 5.06 -13.24
C LEU A 79 -4.70 4.07 -12.19
N GLU A 80 -5.86 4.33 -11.60
CA GLU A 80 -6.53 3.43 -10.65
C GLU A 80 -6.80 2.07 -11.28
N ASN A 81 -7.40 2.04 -12.47
CA ASN A 81 -7.64 0.79 -13.20
C ASN A 81 -6.33 0.05 -13.50
N MET A 82 -5.27 0.76 -13.89
CA MET A 82 -3.97 0.13 -14.15
C MET A 82 -3.35 -0.49 -12.90
N LEU A 83 -3.48 0.18 -11.75
CA LEU A 83 -3.01 -0.33 -10.47
C LEU A 83 -3.85 -1.53 -9.99
N ASP A 84 -5.18 -1.47 -10.15
CA ASP A 84 -6.10 -2.56 -9.81
C ASP A 84 -5.84 -3.81 -10.68
N ASP A 85 -5.78 -3.64 -12.00
CA ASP A 85 -5.46 -4.71 -12.95
C ASP A 85 -4.10 -5.33 -12.61
N SER A 86 -3.11 -4.51 -12.27
CA SER A 86 -1.79 -5.01 -11.86
C SER A 86 -1.87 -5.84 -10.59
N MET A 87 -2.65 -5.41 -9.60
CA MET A 87 -2.82 -6.16 -8.36
C MET A 87 -3.54 -7.48 -8.60
N GLN A 88 -4.57 -7.49 -9.43
CA GLN A 88 -5.34 -8.67 -9.75
C GLN A 88 -4.58 -9.64 -10.66
N ASP A 89 -4.00 -9.19 -11.77
CA ASP A 89 -3.36 -10.05 -12.76
C ASP A 89 -1.92 -10.45 -12.38
N VAL A 90 -1.16 -9.51 -11.83
CA VAL A 90 0.27 -9.72 -11.56
C VAL A 90 0.49 -10.32 -10.18
N PHE A 91 -0.26 -9.84 -9.20
CA PHE A 91 -0.14 -10.24 -7.79
C PHE A 91 -1.29 -11.11 -7.28
N ASN A 92 -2.31 -11.40 -8.10
CA ASN A 92 -3.45 -12.23 -7.71
C ASN A 92 -4.10 -11.76 -6.38
N THR A 93 -4.20 -10.44 -6.21
CA THR A 93 -4.81 -9.81 -5.04
C THR A 93 -5.84 -8.77 -5.46
N GLU A 94 -6.99 -8.80 -4.80
CA GLU A 94 -8.03 -7.78 -4.92
C GLU A 94 -7.85 -6.81 -3.76
N ILE A 95 -7.78 -5.52 -4.04
CA ILE A 95 -7.64 -4.47 -3.02
C ILE A 95 -8.93 -3.66 -2.99
N THR A 96 -9.58 -3.60 -1.83
CA THR A 96 -10.87 -2.92 -1.65
C THR A 96 -10.85 -1.94 -0.47
N ASP A 97 -9.66 -1.60 0.03
CA ASP A 97 -9.51 -0.74 1.20
C ASP A 97 -9.46 0.76 0.87
N GLY A 98 -9.53 1.14 -0.42
CA GLY A 98 -9.39 2.52 -0.88
C GLY A 98 -7.93 2.95 -1.11
N SER A 99 -6.95 2.05 -0.88
CA SER A 99 -5.54 2.40 -1.02
C SER A 99 -5.08 2.54 -2.47
N ILE A 100 -5.82 1.97 -3.43
CA ILE A 100 -5.53 2.16 -4.86
C ILE A 100 -5.76 3.63 -5.23
N GLU A 101 -6.91 4.17 -4.87
CA GLU A 101 -7.30 5.56 -5.10
C GLU A 101 -6.31 6.50 -4.43
N GLU A 102 -5.98 6.25 -3.16
CA GLU A 102 -5.02 7.08 -2.41
C GLU A 102 -3.63 7.09 -3.06
N VAL A 103 -3.15 5.93 -3.53
CA VAL A 103 -1.85 5.83 -4.23
C VAL A 103 -1.91 6.54 -5.58
N ALA A 104 -2.99 6.37 -6.34
CA ALA A 104 -3.18 7.03 -7.63
C ALA A 104 -3.18 8.56 -7.48
N GLU A 105 -3.90 9.10 -6.50
CA GLU A 105 -3.92 10.54 -6.19
C GLU A 105 -2.51 11.07 -5.89
N GLN A 106 -1.75 10.36 -5.05
CA GLN A 106 -0.40 10.76 -4.69
C GLN A 106 0.55 10.77 -5.89
N LEU A 107 0.43 9.78 -6.78
CA LEU A 107 1.23 9.72 -8.00
C LEU A 107 0.90 10.85 -8.97
N MET A 108 -0.38 11.20 -9.11
CA MET A 108 -0.84 12.32 -9.94
C MET A 108 -0.31 13.67 -9.43
N ILE A 109 -0.42 13.93 -8.11
CA ILE A 109 0.11 15.15 -7.49
C ILE A 109 1.62 15.25 -7.71
N MET A 110 2.33 14.14 -7.54
CA MET A 110 3.78 14.10 -7.72
C MET A 110 4.18 14.35 -9.19
N TYR A 111 3.41 13.84 -10.15
CA TYR A 111 3.59 14.13 -11.56
C TYR A 111 3.42 15.63 -11.86
N GLU A 112 2.36 16.25 -11.35
CA GLU A 112 2.14 17.70 -11.48
C GLU A 112 3.25 18.54 -10.83
N ASP A 113 3.74 18.13 -9.67
CA ASP A 113 4.87 18.76 -8.99
C ASP A 113 6.15 18.66 -9.83
N CYS A 114 6.40 17.49 -10.45
CA CYS A 114 7.53 17.27 -11.36
C CYS A 114 7.46 18.11 -12.63
N LEU A 115 6.25 18.42 -13.13
CA LEU A 115 6.02 19.36 -14.23
C LEU A 115 6.34 20.80 -13.82
N LYS A 116 5.95 21.19 -12.59
CA LYS A 116 6.26 22.51 -12.01
C LYS A 116 7.73 22.65 -11.58
N GLY A 117 8.51 21.57 -11.63
CA GLY A 117 9.90 21.52 -11.17
C GLY A 117 10.03 21.58 -9.64
N ASN A 118 8.95 21.29 -8.91
CA ASN A 118 8.99 21.19 -7.46
C ASN A 118 9.21 19.74 -7.05
N TYR A 119 10.30 19.47 -6.31
CA TYR A 119 10.64 18.13 -5.83
C TYR A 119 10.48 17.99 -4.31
N GLU A 120 9.89 18.98 -3.64
CA GLU A 120 9.68 18.97 -2.19
C GLU A 120 8.90 17.74 -1.71
N SER A 121 7.88 17.31 -2.45
CA SER A 121 7.08 16.12 -2.13
C SER A 121 7.96 14.86 -2.12
N ILE A 122 8.80 14.67 -3.13
CA ILE A 122 9.74 13.55 -3.22
C ILE A 122 10.82 13.65 -2.12
N GLN A 123 11.33 14.85 -1.83
CA GLN A 123 12.29 15.05 -0.75
C GLN A 123 11.70 14.72 0.62
N LYS A 124 10.45 15.09 0.89
CA LYS A 124 9.74 14.69 2.12
C LYS A 124 9.58 13.17 2.19
N LEU A 125 9.27 12.51 1.07
CA LEU A 125 9.20 11.05 1.00
C LEU A 125 10.56 10.40 1.30
N ARG A 126 11.68 11.01 0.87
CA ARG A 126 13.04 10.55 1.20
C ARG A 126 13.40 10.72 2.67
N LEU A 127 12.99 11.83 3.29
CA LEU A 127 13.31 12.16 4.68
C LEU A 127 12.48 11.40 5.70
N THR A 128 11.32 10.90 5.29
CA THR A 128 10.45 10.07 6.14
C THR A 128 10.68 8.59 5.79
N PRO A 129 11.64 7.89 6.43
CA PRO A 129 11.79 6.46 6.17
C PRO A 129 10.51 5.74 6.58
N THR A 130 9.94 4.98 5.65
CA THR A 130 8.84 4.07 5.95
C THR A 130 9.35 3.07 7.00
N ILE A 131 8.90 3.18 8.24
CA ILE A 131 9.12 2.15 9.24
C ILE A 131 8.26 0.96 8.81
N SER A 132 8.80 0.11 7.93
CA SER A 132 8.18 -1.16 7.58
C SER A 132 7.97 -1.95 8.87
N SER A 133 6.71 -2.14 9.25
CA SER A 133 6.32 -2.93 10.43
C SER A 133 6.69 -4.41 10.29
N VAL A 134 7.12 -4.85 9.10
CA VAL A 134 7.46 -6.25 8.81
C VAL A 134 8.93 -6.59 9.11
N SER A 135 9.77 -5.62 9.50
CA SER A 135 11.16 -5.92 9.90
C SER A 135 11.68 -5.05 11.04
N ARG A 136 10.98 -5.05 12.18
CA ARG A 136 11.56 -4.59 13.46
C ARG A 136 12.31 -5.71 14.20
N SER A 137 13.13 -6.48 13.47
CA SER A 137 14.04 -7.47 14.05
C SER A 137 15.41 -7.38 13.39
N LYS A 138 16.04 -6.20 13.44
CA LYS A 138 17.49 -5.92 13.38
C LYS A 138 17.73 -4.46 12.99
N GLN A 139 17.72 -3.57 13.97
CA GLN A 139 18.73 -2.51 14.07
C GLN A 139 18.62 -1.86 15.44
N VAL A 140 19.77 -1.86 16.10
CA VAL A 140 20.03 -1.38 17.45
C VAL A 140 20.72 -0.02 17.28
N VAL A 141 20.49 0.87 18.25
CA VAL A 141 21.20 2.13 18.58
C VAL A 141 20.99 3.36 17.69
N LEU A 142 20.13 4.27 18.17
CA LEU A 142 20.40 5.68 18.46
C LEU A 142 19.14 6.21 19.19
N ASP A 143 19.03 6.01 20.51
CA ASP A 143 19.41 6.98 21.56
C ASP A 143 19.03 8.42 21.19
N GLU A 144 17.81 8.85 21.56
CA GLU A 144 17.55 10.13 22.26
C GLU A 144 16.31 9.94 23.18
N SER A 145 16.50 10.35 24.42
CA SER A 145 15.69 10.28 25.66
C SER A 145 14.53 11.31 25.66
N GLU A 146 13.51 11.39 26.53
CA GLU A 146 13.28 11.23 28.00
C GLU A 146 11.73 11.06 28.21
N ASP A 147 11.22 10.09 28.99
CA ASP A 147 10.83 10.18 30.43
C ASP A 147 9.44 10.82 30.66
N GLU A 148 8.37 10.03 30.87
CA GLU A 148 7.71 9.63 32.15
C GLU A 148 6.41 10.43 32.40
N GLU A 149 5.28 9.72 32.50
CA GLU A 149 4.45 9.72 33.72
C GLU A 149 3.32 8.71 33.57
N ALA A 150 3.39 7.69 34.43
CA ALA A 150 2.41 6.66 34.64
C ALA A 150 1.48 7.06 35.80
N SER A 151 0.17 6.79 35.69
CA SER A 151 -0.79 6.56 36.80
C SER A 151 -2.21 6.50 36.21
N GLU A 152 -3.19 5.67 36.61
CA GLU A 152 -3.35 4.80 37.78
C GLU A 152 -4.52 3.81 37.49
N MET A 153 -4.43 2.60 38.04
CA MET A 153 -5.45 1.54 37.93
C MET A 153 -6.56 1.73 38.97
N MET A 154 -7.83 1.52 38.59
CA MET A 154 -8.91 1.32 39.56
C MET A 154 -9.59 -0.01 39.32
N VAL A 155 -9.36 -0.92 40.28
CA VAL A 155 -10.08 -2.17 40.50
C VAL A 155 -11.36 -1.84 41.26
N ASP A 156 -12.52 -2.26 40.75
CA ASP A 156 -13.72 -2.39 41.57
C ASP A 156 -14.45 -3.71 41.27
N GLU A 157 -14.50 -4.54 42.29
CA GLU A 157 -15.33 -5.73 42.51
C GLU A 157 -15.75 -5.64 44.01
N PRO A 158 -16.84 -6.28 44.53
CA PRO A 158 -18.01 -6.96 43.94
C PRO A 158 -19.35 -6.42 44.49
N LYS A 159 -20.50 -6.94 44.02
CA LYS A 159 -21.56 -7.44 44.94
C LYS A 159 -22.58 -8.38 44.30
N PRO A 160 -23.14 -9.33 45.07
CA PRO A 160 -23.92 -10.46 44.59
C PRO A 160 -25.43 -10.17 44.63
N THR A 161 -26.16 -10.77 43.69
CA THR A 161 -27.62 -10.93 43.84
C THR A 161 -28.05 -12.27 43.26
N GLU A 162 -28.23 -13.22 44.19
CA GLU A 162 -28.88 -14.50 44.03
C GLU A 162 -30.40 -14.29 43.95
N MET A 163 -31.09 -14.68 42.86
CA MET A 163 -32.53 -15.00 42.87
C MET A 163 -32.91 -16.00 41.75
N SER A 164 -33.11 -17.25 42.18
CA SER A 164 -34.21 -18.18 41.82
C SER A 164 -34.75 -18.31 40.39
N ALA A 165 -34.59 -19.54 39.87
CA ALA A 165 -35.63 -20.43 39.35
C ALA A 165 -36.57 -19.95 38.21
N GLN A 166 -36.44 -20.59 37.04
CA GLN A 166 -37.45 -21.49 36.43
C GLN A 166 -37.26 -21.62 34.90
N MET A 167 -37.11 -22.85 34.43
CA MET A 167 -37.34 -23.23 33.02
C MET A 167 -38.82 -22.97 32.66
N PRO A 168 -39.11 -22.55 31.42
CA PRO A 168 -39.61 -23.54 30.47
C PRO A 168 -39.11 -23.40 29.01
N LYS A 169 -38.91 -24.59 28.44
CA LYS A 169 -38.86 -25.01 27.03
C LYS A 169 -39.39 -24.01 25.98
N VAL A 170 -38.54 -23.62 25.02
CA VAL A 170 -38.92 -23.40 23.60
C VAL A 170 -37.95 -24.19 22.71
N LYS A 171 -38.54 -24.93 21.77
CA LYS A 171 -37.89 -25.78 20.76
C LYS A 171 -37.16 -24.93 19.72
N GLN A 172 -36.03 -25.44 19.21
CA GLN A 172 -35.58 -25.43 17.80
C GLN A 172 -34.26 -26.24 17.76
N VAL A 173 -34.29 -27.51 17.31
CA VAL A 173 -33.92 -28.06 15.98
C VAL A 173 -32.52 -27.69 15.46
N PRO A 174 -31.81 -28.64 14.84
CA PRO A 174 -30.35 -28.65 14.71
C PRO A 174 -29.90 -27.99 13.42
N ASP A 175 -28.77 -27.29 13.46
CA ASP A 175 -27.98 -27.03 12.27
C ASP A 175 -26.62 -27.71 12.42
N GLU A 176 -26.37 -28.56 11.44
CA GLU A 176 -25.19 -29.37 11.21
C GLU A 176 -23.97 -28.49 10.91
N ASP A 177 -22.84 -28.92 11.48
CA ASP A 177 -21.46 -28.83 10.96
C ASP A 177 -20.91 -27.47 10.50
N GLY A 178 -19.76 -27.00 10.99
CA GLY A 178 -18.58 -27.83 11.18
C GLY A 178 -17.40 -27.03 11.69
N TRP A 179 -17.12 -27.18 12.99
CA TRP A 179 -15.77 -27.14 13.53
C TRP A 179 -15.67 -28.19 14.63
N SER A 180 -15.17 -29.37 14.27
CA SER A 180 -14.87 -30.43 15.23
C SER A 180 -13.67 -30.03 16.09
N THR A 181 -13.89 -29.93 17.40
CA THR A 181 -12.83 -29.69 18.40
C THR A 181 -11.88 -30.89 18.44
N VAL A 182 -10.65 -30.72 17.96
CA VAL A 182 -9.60 -31.75 18.07
C VAL A 182 -9.11 -31.85 19.52
N THR A 183 -9.56 -32.89 20.24
CA THR A 183 -8.95 -33.23 21.54
C THR A 183 -7.70 -34.09 21.29
N SER A 184 -6.53 -33.55 21.64
CA SER A 184 -5.24 -34.24 21.50
C SER A 184 -5.20 -35.48 22.41
N ARG A 185 -5.16 -36.68 21.81
CA ARG A 185 -5.07 -37.94 22.58
C ARG A 185 -3.63 -38.40 22.72
N LYS A 186 -3.14 -38.21 23.94
CA LYS A 186 -1.86 -38.64 24.52
C LYS A 186 -1.62 -40.17 24.48
N ASN A 187 -0.38 -40.53 24.14
CA ASN A 187 0.33 -41.83 24.13
C ASN A 187 -0.28 -43.05 24.86
N ARG A 188 -0.11 -44.23 24.26
CA ARG A 188 0.03 -45.50 25.00
C ARG A 188 1.03 -46.47 24.32
N ASN A 189 1.97 -46.95 25.14
CA ASN A 189 3.11 -47.82 24.85
C ASN A 189 2.79 -49.09 24.06
N ARG A 190 3.72 -49.49 23.17
CA ARG A 190 3.89 -50.88 22.72
C ARG A 190 4.77 -51.64 23.72
N LYS A 191 4.36 -52.85 24.06
CA LYS A 191 5.18 -53.88 24.69
C LYS A 191 5.07 -55.13 23.81
#